data_AF-A0A0R2IPL4-F1
#
_entry.id   AF-A0A0R2IPL4-F1
#
_cell.length_a   1.000
_cell.length_b   1.000
_cell.length_c   1.000
_cell.angle_alpha   90.00
_cell.angle_beta   90.00
_cell.angle_gamma   90.00
#
_symmetry.space_group_name_H-M   'P 1'
#
loop_
_entity.id
_entity.type
_entity.pdbx_description
1 polymer ?
#
loop_
_entity_poly.entity_id
_entity_poly.type
_entity_poly.pdbx_seq_one_letter_code
_entity_poly.pdbx_strand_id
1 'polypeptide(L)' 'MQWTTIYLIIVVLAALYALIKMVMEIRRNGLFTLNVLIWLLVFIALALAFGVVFTITAQSILIK' A
#
# COMPACT_ATOMS: atom_id res chain seq x y z
N MET A 1 -12.53 16.27 0.59
CA MET A 1 -11.87 15.73 1.79
C MET A 1 -12.42 14.36 2.22
N GLN A 2 -13.73 14.09 2.20
CA GLN A 2 -14.25 12.74 2.56
C GLN A 2 -13.74 11.61 1.64
N TRP A 3 -13.68 11.84 0.31
CA TRP A 3 -13.20 10.85 -0.66
C TRP A 3 -11.73 10.46 -0.46
N THR A 4 -10.86 11.41 -0.13
CA THR A 4 -9.44 11.16 0.17
C THR A 4 -9.28 10.33 1.44
N THR A 5 -10.09 10.58 2.47
CA THR A 5 -10.06 9.78 3.71
C THR A 5 -10.49 8.34 3.46
N ILE A 6 -11.54 8.11 2.67
CA ILE A 6 -11.98 6.77 2.28
C ILE A 6 -10.89 6.04 1.48
N TYR A 7 -10.25 6.73 0.53
CA TYR A 7 -9.14 6.18 -0.23
C TYR A 7 -7.97 5.76 0.67
N LEU A 8 -7.57 6.62 1.62
CA LEU A 8 -6.50 6.32 2.58
C LEU A 8 -6.84 5.07 3.42
N ILE A 9 -8.08 4.95 3.90
CA ILE A 9 -8.52 3.78 4.67
C ILE A 9 -8.40 2.50 3.83
N ILE A 10 -8.86 2.52 2.57
CA ILE A 10 -8.78 1.36 1.67
C ILE A 10 -7.32 0.98 1.40
N VAL A 11 -6.44 1.96 1.15
CA VAL A 11 -5.02 1.71 0.91
C VAL A 11 -4.34 1.09 2.13
N VAL A 12 -4.65 1.58 3.34
CA VAL A 12 -4.10 1.03 4.59
C VAL A 12 -4.59 -0.40 4.82
N LEU A 13 -5.87 -0.70 4.59
CA LEU A 13 -6.41 -2.05 4.71
C LEU A 13 -5.77 -3.01 3.69
N ALA A 14 -5.57 -2.57 2.44
CA ALA A 14 -4.90 -3.34 1.41
C ALA A 14 -3.42 -3.61 1.76
N ALA A 15 -2.73 -2.61 2.31
CA ALA A 15 -1.34 -2.73 2.76
C ALA A 15 -1.20 -3.74 3.92
N LEU A 16 -2.09 -3.69 4.91
CA LEU A 16 -2.12 -4.67 6.01
C LEU A 16 -2.40 -6.09 5.49
N TYR A 17 -3.33 -6.24 4.56
CA TYR A 17 -3.61 -7.54 3.95
C TYR A 17 -2.40 -8.10 3.22
N ALA A 18 -1.72 -7.29 2.40
CA ALA A 18 -0.51 -7.69 1.69
C ALA A 18 0.61 -8.12 2.65
N LEU A 19 0.83 -7.37 3.73
CA LEU A 19 1.81 -7.71 4.77
C LEU A 19 1.49 -9.05 5.46
N ILE A 20 0.24 -9.27 5.87
CA ILE A 20 -0.18 -10.53 6.48
C ILE A 20 0.06 -11.70 5.53
N LYS A 21 -0.27 -11.54 4.24
CA LYS A 21 -0.06 -12.58 3.22
C LYS A 21 1.41 -12.88 3.00
N MET A 22 2.28 -11.87 2.94
CA MET A 22 3.73 -12.08 2.90
C MET A 22 4.23 -12.86 4.11
N VAL A 23 3.86 -12.43 5.32
CA VAL A 23 4.34 -13.05 6.57
C VAL A 23 3.89 -14.50 6.64
N MET A 24 2.62 -14.79 6.28
CA MET A 24 2.12 -16.16 6.21
C MET A 24 2.90 -17.02 5.22
N GLU A 25 3.19 -16.49 4.02
CA GLU A 25 3.90 -17.24 2.99
C GLU A 25 5.38 -17.50 3.36
N ILE A 26 6.05 -16.48 3.93
CA ILE A 26 7.41 -16.61 4.46
C ILE A 26 7.43 -17.64 5.59
N ARG A 27 6.45 -17.61 6.51
CA ARG A 27 6.36 -18.57 7.62
C ARG A 27 6.11 -20.00 7.13
N ARG A 28 5.32 -20.17 6.05
CA ARG A 28 4.93 -21.49 5.56
C ARG A 28 6.02 -22.18 4.75
N ASN A 29 6.72 -21.42 3.90
CA ASN A 29 7.69 -22.00 2.96
C ASN A 29 9.16 -21.69 3.33
N GLY A 30 9.41 -20.85 4.35
CA GLY A 30 10.75 -20.53 4.87
C GLY A 30 11.67 -19.76 3.91
N LEU A 31 11.25 -19.57 2.65
CA LEU A 31 12.02 -18.95 1.57
C LEU A 31 11.22 -17.81 0.93
N PHE A 32 11.94 -16.87 0.32
CA PHE A 32 11.39 -15.79 -0.49
C PHE A 32 10.80 -16.37 -1.78
N THR A 33 9.56 -16.85 -1.71
CA THR A 33 8.86 -17.44 -2.85
C THR A 33 8.38 -16.35 -3.81
N LEU A 34 8.12 -16.73 -5.07
CA LEU A 34 7.54 -15.84 -6.08
C LEU A 34 6.28 -15.13 -5.56
N ASN A 35 5.49 -15.82 -4.73
CA ASN A 35 4.27 -15.28 -4.14
C ASN A 35 4.56 -14.11 -3.18
N VAL A 36 5.61 -14.22 -2.35
CA VAL A 36 6.09 -13.13 -1.48
C VAL A 36 6.55 -11.93 -2.32
N LEU A 37 7.29 -12.19 -3.40
CA LEU A 37 7.76 -11.15 -4.31
C LEU A 37 6.60 -10.40 -4.97
N ILE A 38 5.55 -11.10 -5.40
CA ILE A 38 4.34 -10.49 -5.98
C ILE A 38 3.65 -9.59 -4.96
N TRP A 39 3.44 -10.08 -3.73
CA TRP A 39 2.87 -9.24 -2.67
C TRP A 39 3.76 -8.03 -2.36
N LEU A 40 5.07 -8.14 -2.53
CA LEU A 40 6.02 -7.06 -2.28
C LEU A 40 5.91 -5.97 -3.34
N LEU A 41 5.78 -6.36 -4.59
CA LEU A 41 5.49 -5.45 -5.68
C LEU A 41 4.14 -4.74 -5.50
N VAL A 42 3.11 -5.46 -5.04
CA VAL A 42 1.80 -4.87 -4.71
C VAL A 42 1.94 -3.84 -3.58
N PHE A 43 2.73 -4.14 -2.55
CA PHE A 43 2.96 -3.22 -1.43
C PHE A 43 3.69 -1.95 -1.88
N ILE A 44 4.72 -2.08 -2.73
CA ILE A 44 5.45 -0.94 -3.31
C ILE A 44 4.51 -0.09 -4.19
N ALA A 45 3.67 -0.72 -5.01
CA ALA A 45 2.70 -0.02 -5.84
C ALA A 45 1.69 0.77 -5.01
N LEU A 46 1.20 0.20 -3.90
CA LEU A 46 0.32 0.88 -2.95
C LEU A 46 1.03 2.07 -2.28
N ALA A 47 2.30 1.94 -1.89
CA ALA A 47 3.07 3.03 -1.30
C ALA A 47 3.31 4.18 -2.28
N LEU A 48 3.60 3.88 -3.55
CA LEU A 48 3.73 4.88 -4.61
C LEU A 48 2.40 5.60 -4.86
N ALA A 49 1.29 4.86 -4.95
CA ALA A 49 -0.04 5.44 -5.13
C ALA A 49 -0.40 6.39 -3.97
N PHE A 50 -0.08 6.00 -2.73
CA PHE A 50 -0.24 6.85 -1.57
C PHE A 50 0.59 8.14 -1.66
N GLY A 51 1.87 8.04 -2.02
CA GLY A 51 2.75 9.20 -2.17
C GLY A 51 2.25 10.19 -3.23
N VAL A 52 1.73 9.69 -4.36
CA VAL A 52 1.14 10.54 -5.41
C VAL A 52 -0.12 11.25 -4.91
N VAL A 53 -1.04 10.54 -4.26
CA VAL A 53 -2.26 11.17 -3.71
C VAL A 53 -1.93 12.20 -2.63
N PHE A 54 -0.93 11.92 -1.79
CA PHE A 54 -0.49 12.85 -0.76
C PHE A 54 0.15 14.12 -1.35
N THR A 55 1.03 13.98 -2.34
CA THR A 55 1.68 15.13 -3.00
C THR A 55 0.68 16.01 -3.75
N ILE A 56 -0.26 15.42 -4.50
CA ILE A 56 -1.35 16.17 -5.17
C ILE A 56 -2.20 16.92 -4.15
N THR A 57 -2.57 16.26 -3.05
CA THR A 57 -3.37 16.88 -1.99
C THR A 57 -2.61 18.04 -1.34
N ALA A 58 -1.33 17.85 -0.99
CA ALA A 58 -0.49 18.88 -0.40
C ALA A 58 -0.32 20.10 -1.32
N GLN A 59 -0.08 19.88 -2.62
CA GLN A 59 0.02 20.99 -3.58
C GLN A 59 -1.31 21.73 -3.76
N SER A 60 -2.44 21.03 -3.75
CA SER A 60 -3.76 21.66 -3.86
C SER A 60 -4.11 22.58 -2.68
N ILE A 61 -3.50 22.34 -1.52
CA ILE A 61 -3.66 23.17 -0.32
C ILE A 61 -2.73 24.38 -0.36
N LEU A 62 -1.54 24.25 -0.96
CA LEU A 62 -0.51 25.29 -1.02
C LEU A 62 -0.78 26.36 -2.10
N ILE A 63 -1.60 26.03 -3.10
CA ILE A 63 -1.98 26.92 -4.21
C ILE A 63 -3.27 27.72 -3.90
N LYS A 64 -3.98 27.38 -2.81
CA LYS A 64 -5.15 28.12 -2.30
C LYS A 64 -4.74 29.14 -1.25
#